data_AF-A0A521BPH8-F1
#
_entry.id   AF-A0A521BPH8-F1
#
_cell.length_a   1.000
_cell.length_b   1.000
_cell.length_c   1.000
_cell.angle_alpha   90.00
_cell.angle_beta   90.00
_cell.angle_gamma   90.00
#
_symmetry.space_group_name_H-M   'P 1'
#
loop_
_entity.id
_entity.type
_entity.pdbx_description
1 polymer ?
#
loop_
_entity_poly.entity_id
_entity_poly.type
_entity_poly.pdbx_seq_one_letter_code
_entity_poly.pdbx_strand_id
1 'polypeptide(L)'
;MKLLKYNKIAVLALISTTLFSCGSDDLPGESQLDFTQPEKTSLDNWIDGTYLNPYNINVQYKWNQNTVDNSRFLFPPAVDKVKPALEIVETIWLKSYAAIGGPDFVKKIAPREIVLVGGVNLNSVGTRTLGLAEGGQRVTLFETDYIDQTDRANVSEFIHTIQHEYIHILNQNKPFDEKTWKTLTPGGYTADWYNYEIPESNELGFITSYARSNINEDFAETASMILIYSKTEYAAFLAGIQSPFALQALKAKEAIVVKYFKEAFNMDFYALRDEAEKNTTSVIN
;
A
#
# COMPACT_ATOMS: atom_id res chain seq x y z
N MET A 1 81.88 27.46 13.50
CA MET A 1 81.54 27.39 12.05
C MET A 1 80.78 26.13 11.60
N LYS A 2 80.44 25.16 12.47
CA LYS A 2 79.70 23.93 12.07
C LYS A 2 78.16 24.04 12.21
N LEU A 3 77.64 24.75 13.21
CA LEU A 3 76.18 24.92 13.43
C LEU A 3 75.46 25.70 12.31
N LEU A 4 76.11 26.71 11.71
CA LEU A 4 75.56 27.48 10.59
C LEU A 4 75.43 26.67 9.29
N LYS A 5 76.22 25.60 9.09
CA LYS A 5 76.12 24.72 7.91
C LYS A 5 74.92 23.77 8.01
N TYR A 6 74.62 23.27 9.20
CA TYR A 6 73.44 22.40 9.40
C TYR A 6 72.13 23.19 9.29
N ASN A 7 72.08 24.45 9.72
CA ASN A 7 70.89 25.30 9.53
C ASN A 7 70.60 25.58 8.05
N LYS A 8 71.61 25.75 7.19
CA LYS A 8 71.39 25.94 5.75
C LYS A 8 70.89 24.66 5.06
N ILE A 9 71.38 23.50 5.48
CA ILE A 9 70.93 22.19 4.95
C ILE A 9 69.52 21.86 5.47
N ALA A 10 69.22 22.16 6.73
CA ALA A 10 67.89 21.97 7.32
C ALA A 10 66.84 22.90 6.68
N VAL A 11 67.19 24.16 6.40
CA VAL A 11 66.30 25.09 5.68
C VAL A 11 66.08 24.63 4.23
N LEU A 12 67.10 24.10 3.55
CA LEU A 12 66.93 23.56 2.19
C LEU A 12 66.05 22.30 2.17
N ALA A 13 66.19 21.42 3.17
CA ALA A 13 65.35 20.23 3.31
C ALA A 13 63.89 20.58 3.63
N LEU A 14 63.65 21.58 4.48
CA LEU A 14 62.31 22.05 4.85
C LEU A 14 61.58 22.75 3.69
N ILE A 15 62.33 23.40 2.79
CA ILE A 15 61.79 24.00 1.55
C ILE A 15 61.48 22.92 0.49
N SER A 16 62.19 21.79 0.50
CA SER A 16 61.93 20.70 -0.45
C SER A 16 60.62 19.94 -0.15
N THR A 17 60.17 19.93 1.11
CA THR A 17 58.92 19.27 1.52
C THR A 17 57.66 20.08 1.22
N THR A 18 57.77 21.36 0.83
CA THR A 18 56.62 22.22 0.51
C THR A 18 56.28 22.27 -0.99
N LEU A 19 56.98 21.52 -1.84
CA LEU A 19 56.80 21.55 -3.30
C LEU A 19 56.01 20.38 -3.88
N PHE A 20 55.49 19.47 -3.05
CA PHE A 20 54.47 18.50 -3.48
C PHE A 20 53.07 19.08 -3.22
N SER A 21 52.72 20.15 -3.92
CA SER A 21 51.30 20.41 -4.18
C SER A 21 50.88 19.38 -5.21
N CYS A 22 49.92 18.50 -4.87
CA CYS A 22 49.22 17.73 -5.89
C CYS A 22 48.81 18.70 -6.99
N GLY A 23 49.21 18.39 -8.22
CA GLY A 23 48.72 19.08 -9.40
C GLY A 23 47.20 19.06 -9.35
N SER A 24 46.61 20.18 -9.79
CA SER A 24 45.17 20.39 -9.92
C SER A 24 44.43 19.08 -10.16
N ASP A 25 43.66 18.62 -9.18
CA ASP A 25 42.59 17.68 -9.47
C ASP A 25 41.76 18.35 -10.56
N ASP A 26 41.68 17.73 -11.74
CA ASP A 26 40.81 18.21 -12.80
C ASP A 26 39.42 18.38 -12.18
N LEU A 27 38.93 19.62 -12.19
CA LEU A 27 37.58 19.90 -11.73
C LEU A 27 36.65 18.94 -12.47
N PRO A 28 35.73 18.24 -11.77
CA PRO A 28 34.77 17.39 -12.46
C PRO A 28 34.13 18.25 -13.55
N GLY A 29 34.22 17.77 -14.80
CA GLY A 29 33.68 18.47 -15.96
C GLY A 29 32.17 18.65 -15.84
N GLU A 30 31.52 19.14 -16.89
CA GLU A 30 30.07 19.21 -16.88
C GLU A 30 29.46 17.84 -16.55
N SER A 31 28.45 17.88 -15.68
CA SER A 31 27.75 16.69 -15.22
C SER A 31 27.29 15.88 -16.41
N GLN A 32 27.68 14.60 -16.43
CA GLN A 32 27.22 13.64 -17.43
C GLN A 32 25.79 13.14 -17.14
N LEU A 33 25.18 13.61 -16.04
CA LEU A 33 23.80 13.32 -15.71
C LEU A 33 22.89 14.21 -16.56
N ASP A 34 21.98 13.56 -17.29
CA ASP A 34 20.90 14.24 -17.98
C ASP A 34 19.87 14.75 -16.95
N PHE A 35 19.77 16.07 -16.82
CA PHE A 35 18.79 16.74 -15.97
C PHE A 35 17.54 17.19 -16.74
N THR A 36 17.46 16.89 -18.04
CA THR A 36 16.33 17.27 -18.88
C THR A 36 15.08 16.62 -18.34
N GLN A 37 14.11 17.44 -17.91
CA GLN A 37 12.85 16.93 -17.42
C GLN A 37 12.07 16.37 -18.61
N PRO A 38 11.69 15.08 -18.58
CA PRO A 38 10.92 14.50 -19.66
C PRO A 38 9.57 15.23 -19.76
N GLU A 39 9.10 15.48 -20.99
CA GLU A 39 7.78 16.06 -21.20
C GLU A 39 6.69 15.13 -20.65
N LYS A 40 5.74 15.71 -19.92
CA LYS A 40 4.62 14.96 -19.35
C LYS A 40 3.65 14.53 -20.45
N THR A 41 3.34 13.24 -20.47
CA THR A 41 2.30 12.69 -21.34
C THR A 41 0.90 13.12 -20.90
N SER A 42 -0.12 12.86 -21.72
CA SER A 42 -1.52 13.08 -21.31
C SER A 42 -1.90 12.25 -20.09
N LEU A 43 -1.34 11.04 -19.95
CA LEU A 43 -1.55 10.19 -18.78
C LEU A 43 -0.90 10.81 -17.53
N ASP A 44 0.34 11.29 -17.64
CA ASP A 44 1.05 11.93 -16.52
C ASP A 44 0.27 13.16 -16.01
N ASN A 45 -0.22 14.01 -16.92
CA ASN A 45 -1.02 15.18 -16.54
C ASN A 45 -2.37 14.81 -15.92
N TRP A 46 -3.01 13.74 -16.40
CA TRP A 46 -4.24 13.22 -15.79
C TRP A 46 -3.99 12.69 -14.37
N ILE A 47 -2.92 11.91 -14.17
CA ILE A 47 -2.49 11.43 -12.85
C ILE A 47 -2.25 12.61 -11.91
N ASP A 48 -1.54 13.66 -12.35
CA ASP A 48 -1.30 14.82 -11.51
C ASP A 48 -2.60 15.52 -11.10
N GLY A 49 -3.52 15.71 -12.05
CA GLY A 49 -4.82 16.34 -11.81
C GLY A 49 -5.72 15.54 -10.87
N THR A 50 -5.67 14.21 -10.95
CA THR A 50 -6.56 13.31 -10.21
C THR A 50 -6.00 12.88 -8.86
N TYR A 51 -4.69 12.66 -8.76
CA TYR A 51 -4.03 12.08 -7.58
C TYR A 51 -3.12 13.07 -6.86
N LEU A 52 -2.14 13.63 -7.57
CA LEU A 52 -1.10 14.44 -6.94
C LEU A 52 -1.67 15.74 -6.37
N ASN A 53 -2.38 16.51 -7.20
CA ASN A 53 -2.88 17.82 -6.81
C ASN A 53 -3.99 17.74 -5.73
N PRO A 54 -4.98 16.83 -5.82
CA PRO A 54 -6.05 16.81 -4.83
C PRO A 54 -5.64 16.12 -3.53
N TYR A 55 -4.80 15.08 -3.59
CA TYR A 55 -4.55 14.18 -2.46
C TYR A 55 -3.09 14.08 -2.01
N ASN A 56 -2.16 14.69 -2.75
CA ASN A 56 -0.72 14.56 -2.53
C ASN A 56 -0.27 13.08 -2.61
N ILE A 57 -0.76 12.39 -3.65
CA ILE A 57 -0.43 11.00 -3.96
C ILE A 57 0.39 10.99 -5.26
N ASN A 58 1.65 10.57 -5.17
CA ASN A 58 2.50 10.32 -6.32
C ASN A 58 2.23 8.92 -6.88
N VAL A 59 1.78 8.81 -8.13
CA VAL A 59 1.57 7.50 -8.77
C VAL A 59 2.77 7.16 -9.66
N GLN A 60 3.47 6.08 -9.33
CA GLN A 60 4.58 5.53 -10.10
C GLN A 60 4.11 4.33 -10.93
N TYR A 61 4.05 4.50 -12.25
CA TYR A 61 3.82 3.40 -13.19
C TYR A 61 5.00 3.17 -14.16
N LYS A 62 5.92 4.14 -14.25
CA LYS A 62 7.17 4.00 -15.01
C LYS A 62 8.14 3.19 -14.17
N TRP A 63 8.91 2.31 -14.82
CA TRP A 63 9.81 1.41 -14.13
C TRP A 63 10.86 2.16 -13.29
N ASN A 64 10.98 1.76 -12.03
CA ASN A 64 12.01 2.25 -11.12
C ASN A 64 12.48 1.08 -10.25
N GLN A 65 13.69 0.59 -10.50
CA GLN A 65 14.26 -0.55 -9.77
C GLN A 65 14.43 -0.29 -8.26
N ASN A 66 14.37 0.97 -7.82
CA ASN A 66 14.52 1.34 -6.40
C ASN A 66 13.20 1.27 -5.62
N THR A 67 12.07 1.01 -6.29
CA THR A 67 10.73 0.97 -5.66
C THR A 67 10.12 -0.42 -5.64
N VAL A 68 10.85 -1.44 -6.09
CA VAL A 68 10.38 -2.83 -6.19
C VAL A 68 11.46 -3.81 -5.70
N ASP A 69 11.02 -5.00 -5.32
CA ASP A 69 11.93 -6.08 -4.93
C ASP A 69 12.63 -6.69 -6.16
N ASN A 70 13.91 -6.36 -6.33
CA ASN A 70 14.74 -6.83 -7.45
C ASN A 70 15.06 -8.33 -7.38
N SER A 71 14.68 -9.04 -6.31
CA SER A 71 14.75 -10.51 -6.25
C SER A 71 13.55 -11.20 -6.92
N ARG A 72 12.56 -10.42 -7.37
CA ARG A 72 11.33 -10.90 -8.02
C ARG A 72 11.33 -10.58 -9.52
N PHE A 73 10.55 -11.34 -10.29
CA PHE A 73 10.36 -11.12 -11.73
C PHE A 73 9.25 -10.09 -12.01
N LEU A 74 9.47 -8.86 -11.57
CA LEU A 74 8.51 -7.75 -11.72
C LEU A 74 8.83 -6.89 -12.95
N PHE A 75 7.82 -6.23 -13.49
CA PHE A 75 7.92 -5.34 -14.65
C PHE A 75 6.87 -4.22 -14.55
N PRO A 76 7.09 -3.05 -15.20
CA PRO A 76 6.12 -1.96 -15.16
C PRO A 76 4.82 -2.38 -15.88
N PRO A 77 3.66 -1.87 -15.47
CA PRO A 77 2.41 -2.14 -16.19
C PRO A 77 2.44 -1.60 -17.62
N ALA A 78 1.64 -2.22 -18.49
CA ALA A 78 1.35 -1.69 -19.80
C ALA A 78 0.64 -0.32 -19.66
N VAL A 79 1.08 0.68 -20.44
CA VAL A 79 0.66 2.08 -20.28
C VAL A 79 -0.86 2.24 -20.44
N ASP A 80 -1.49 1.47 -21.32
CA ASP A 80 -2.93 1.45 -21.56
C ASP A 80 -3.74 0.80 -20.42
N LYS A 81 -3.08 0.03 -19.53
CA LYS A 81 -3.67 -0.59 -18.34
C LYS A 81 -3.64 0.32 -17.10
N VAL A 82 -2.74 1.30 -17.07
CA VAL A 82 -2.56 2.21 -15.93
C VAL A 82 -3.80 3.03 -15.63
N LYS A 83 -4.35 3.71 -16.64
CA LYS A 83 -5.50 4.61 -16.43
C LYS A 83 -6.75 3.85 -15.97
N PRO A 84 -7.17 2.73 -16.60
CA PRO A 84 -8.29 1.93 -16.11
C PRO A 84 -8.14 1.47 -14.65
N ALA A 85 -6.95 1.00 -14.27
CA ALA A 85 -6.67 0.60 -12.89
C ALA A 85 -6.83 1.78 -11.92
N LEU A 86 -6.30 2.96 -12.28
CA LEU A 86 -6.42 4.15 -11.46
C LEU A 86 -7.85 4.73 -11.44
N GLU A 87 -8.65 4.57 -12.49
CA GLU A 87 -10.06 5.01 -12.45
C GLU A 87 -10.87 4.18 -11.45
N ILE A 88 -10.57 2.88 -11.34
CA ILE A 88 -11.14 1.97 -10.32
C ILE A 88 -10.75 2.44 -8.91
N VAL A 89 -9.46 2.68 -8.67
CA VAL A 89 -8.92 3.17 -7.39
C VAL A 89 -9.52 4.52 -7.00
N GLU A 90 -9.58 5.47 -7.92
CA GLU A 90 -10.15 6.79 -7.68
C GLU A 90 -11.62 6.69 -7.30
N THR A 91 -12.39 5.91 -8.07
CA THR A 91 -13.85 5.88 -7.96
C THR A 91 -14.31 5.10 -6.74
N ILE A 92 -13.75 3.93 -6.49
CA ILE A 92 -14.25 3.04 -5.44
C ILE A 92 -13.60 3.34 -4.09
N TRP A 93 -12.32 3.72 -4.06
CA TRP A 93 -11.65 4.09 -2.81
C TRP A 93 -11.69 5.60 -2.54
N LEU A 94 -11.00 6.42 -3.34
CA LEU A 94 -10.81 7.84 -2.99
C LEU A 94 -12.14 8.60 -2.87
N LYS A 95 -13.06 8.43 -3.82
CA LYS A 95 -14.36 9.12 -3.80
C LYS A 95 -15.26 8.65 -2.66
N SER A 96 -15.32 7.35 -2.37
CA SER A 96 -16.13 6.81 -1.28
C SER A 96 -15.69 7.37 0.08
N TYR A 97 -14.38 7.38 0.34
CA TYR A 97 -13.85 7.95 1.58
C TYR A 97 -13.98 9.47 1.64
N ALA A 98 -13.81 10.18 0.53
CA ALA A 98 -14.01 11.63 0.50
C ALA A 98 -15.48 12.02 0.72
N ALA A 99 -16.43 11.21 0.22
CA ALA A 99 -17.86 11.44 0.40
C ALA A 99 -18.30 11.29 1.86
N ILE A 100 -17.79 10.27 2.57
CA ILE A 100 -18.24 9.96 3.94
C ILE A 100 -17.34 10.60 5.01
N GLY A 101 -16.02 10.59 4.80
CA GLY A 101 -15.04 11.21 5.70
C GLY A 101 -14.84 12.71 5.49
N GLY A 102 -15.38 13.26 4.41
CA GLY A 102 -15.20 14.64 4.01
C GLY A 102 -13.94 14.87 3.15
N PRO A 103 -13.83 16.06 2.53
CA PRO A 103 -12.85 16.33 1.47
C PRO A 103 -11.39 16.29 1.92
N ASP A 104 -11.13 16.38 3.22
CA ASP A 104 -9.79 16.39 3.80
C ASP A 104 -9.31 15.03 4.29
N PHE A 105 -10.23 14.06 4.48
CA PHE A 105 -9.90 12.79 5.12
C PHE A 105 -8.80 12.05 4.35
N VAL A 106 -9.06 11.82 3.07
CA VAL A 106 -8.12 11.15 2.15
C VAL A 106 -6.82 11.96 2.04
N LYS A 107 -6.88 13.29 1.92
CA LYS A 107 -5.67 14.13 1.79
C LYS A 107 -4.72 13.98 2.97
N LYS A 108 -5.29 13.86 4.18
CA LYS A 108 -4.54 13.76 5.43
C LYS A 108 -3.95 12.37 5.64
N ILE A 109 -4.69 11.31 5.29
CA ILE A 109 -4.37 9.93 5.69
C ILE A 109 -4.17 8.98 4.48
N ALA A 110 -3.99 9.49 3.26
CA ALA A 110 -3.59 8.68 2.11
C ALA A 110 -2.08 8.33 2.13
N PRO A 111 -1.68 7.19 1.51
CA PRO A 111 -0.29 6.98 1.14
C PRO A 111 0.18 8.12 0.24
N ARG A 112 1.44 8.52 0.37
CA ARG A 112 2.02 9.53 -0.53
C ARG A 112 2.47 8.95 -1.84
N GLU A 113 2.49 7.63 -1.95
CA GLU A 113 2.92 6.93 -3.13
C GLU A 113 2.05 5.72 -3.44
N ILE A 114 1.66 5.58 -4.70
CA ILE A 114 1.11 4.35 -5.26
C ILE A 114 2.09 3.85 -6.32
N VAL A 115 2.57 2.63 -6.18
CA VAL A 115 3.42 1.97 -7.20
C VAL A 115 2.58 0.93 -7.91
N LEU A 116 2.49 1.03 -9.24
CA LEU A 116 1.81 0.05 -10.07
C LEU A 116 2.83 -0.91 -10.67
N VAL A 117 2.54 -2.21 -10.58
CA VAL A 117 3.36 -3.29 -11.13
C VAL A 117 2.47 -4.17 -12.00
N GLY A 118 2.93 -4.47 -13.22
CA GLY A 118 2.14 -5.25 -14.19
C GLY A 118 2.05 -6.72 -13.84
N GLY A 119 3.12 -7.29 -13.28
CA GLY A 119 3.29 -8.71 -13.03
C GLY A 119 2.76 -9.23 -11.69
N VAL A 120 2.75 -10.56 -11.58
CA VAL A 120 2.41 -11.32 -10.36
C VAL A 120 3.59 -11.31 -9.39
N ASN A 121 3.35 -10.93 -8.13
CA ASN A 121 4.33 -11.07 -7.07
C ASN A 121 4.17 -12.42 -6.35
N LEU A 122 4.87 -13.44 -6.85
CA LEU A 122 4.79 -14.81 -6.34
C LEU A 122 5.77 -15.03 -5.19
N ASN A 123 5.28 -15.53 -4.05
CA ASN A 123 6.06 -15.90 -2.87
C ASN A 123 6.73 -17.27 -3.03
N SER A 124 7.77 -17.54 -2.23
CA SER A 124 8.50 -18.81 -2.26
C SER A 124 7.62 -20.03 -1.94
N VAL A 125 6.57 -19.83 -1.15
CA VAL A 125 5.58 -20.85 -0.77
C VAL A 125 4.42 -20.98 -1.77
N GLY A 126 4.48 -20.28 -2.91
CA GLY A 126 3.47 -20.38 -3.98
C GLY A 126 2.23 -19.50 -3.80
N THR A 127 2.13 -18.73 -2.71
CA THR A 127 1.10 -17.70 -2.55
C THR A 127 1.44 -16.46 -3.38
N ARG A 128 0.44 -15.65 -3.74
CA ARG A 128 0.61 -14.36 -4.41
C ARG A 128 0.39 -13.21 -3.45
N THR A 129 1.17 -12.15 -3.58
CA THR A 129 0.99 -10.88 -2.89
C THR A 129 0.38 -9.88 -3.85
N LEU A 130 -0.85 -9.45 -3.57
CA LEU A 130 -1.62 -8.54 -4.43
C LEU A 130 -1.30 -7.07 -4.16
N GLY A 131 -1.03 -6.75 -2.89
CA GLY A 131 -0.72 -5.42 -2.42
C GLY A 131 0.36 -5.43 -1.36
N LEU A 132 0.94 -4.26 -1.10
CA LEU A 132 1.88 -4.06 -0.02
C LEU A 132 1.84 -2.61 0.45
N ALA A 133 1.50 -2.37 1.73
CA ALA A 133 1.67 -1.08 2.38
C ALA A 133 3.01 -0.99 3.15
N GLU A 134 3.83 0.01 2.83
CA GLU A 134 5.09 0.27 3.50
C GLU A 134 5.01 1.56 4.32
N GLY A 135 5.01 1.41 5.66
CA GLY A 135 5.16 2.53 6.61
C GLY A 135 4.14 3.65 6.48
N GLY A 136 2.92 3.36 6.01
CA GLY A 136 1.86 4.35 5.81
C GLY A 136 2.07 5.26 4.60
N GLN A 137 3.21 5.12 3.92
CA GLN A 137 3.70 6.09 2.95
C GLN A 137 3.50 5.60 1.52
N ARG A 138 3.62 4.29 1.28
CA ARG A 138 3.50 3.68 -0.05
C ARG A 138 2.54 2.52 -0.03
N VAL A 139 1.73 2.41 -1.09
CA VAL A 139 1.02 1.18 -1.46
C VAL A 139 1.54 0.70 -2.81
N THR A 140 1.95 -0.55 -2.91
CA THR A 140 2.27 -1.20 -4.18
C THR A 140 1.10 -2.07 -4.60
N LEU A 141 0.72 -1.99 -5.87
CA LEU A 141 -0.38 -2.76 -6.47
C LEU A 141 0.18 -3.62 -7.59
N PHE A 142 0.12 -4.93 -7.38
CA PHE A 142 0.58 -5.92 -8.36
C PHE A 142 -0.53 -6.26 -9.34
N GLU A 143 -0.16 -6.96 -10.41
CA GLU A 143 -1.09 -7.50 -11.40
C GLU A 143 -1.96 -6.45 -12.10
N THR A 144 -1.46 -5.22 -12.23
CA THR A 144 -2.18 -4.12 -12.89
C THR A 144 -2.59 -4.47 -14.33
N ASP A 145 -1.80 -5.29 -15.03
CA ASP A 145 -2.08 -5.69 -16.42
C ASP A 145 -3.22 -6.71 -16.54
N TYR A 146 -3.57 -7.38 -15.44
CA TYR A 146 -4.57 -8.45 -15.38
C TYR A 146 -5.94 -7.95 -14.94
N ILE A 147 -6.10 -6.63 -14.75
CA ILE A 147 -7.38 -6.04 -14.38
C ILE A 147 -8.34 -6.10 -15.57
N ASP A 148 -9.50 -6.72 -15.35
CA ASP A 148 -10.61 -6.82 -16.28
C ASP A 148 -11.86 -6.18 -15.66
N GLN A 149 -12.21 -4.99 -16.14
CA GLN A 149 -13.38 -4.22 -15.68
C GLN A 149 -14.71 -4.92 -15.95
N THR A 150 -14.74 -5.90 -16.86
CA THR A 150 -15.94 -6.67 -17.18
C THR A 150 -16.18 -7.83 -16.20
N ASP A 151 -15.17 -8.17 -15.40
CA ASP A 151 -15.24 -9.21 -14.37
C ASP A 151 -15.37 -8.56 -12.98
N ARG A 152 -16.57 -8.64 -12.41
CA ARG A 152 -16.86 -8.15 -11.05
C ARG A 152 -15.92 -8.77 -10.02
N ALA A 153 -15.61 -10.07 -10.13
CA ALA A 153 -14.76 -10.73 -9.15
C ALA A 153 -13.32 -10.20 -9.20
N ASN A 154 -12.80 -9.96 -10.40
CA ASN A 154 -11.48 -9.37 -10.61
C ASN A 154 -11.40 -7.93 -10.06
N VAL A 155 -12.38 -7.08 -10.38
CA VAL A 155 -12.47 -5.71 -9.82
C VAL A 155 -12.60 -5.73 -8.30
N SER A 156 -13.42 -6.63 -7.75
CA SER A 156 -13.57 -6.79 -6.30
C SER A 156 -12.28 -7.25 -5.62
N GLU A 157 -11.49 -8.16 -6.20
CA GLU A 157 -10.18 -8.57 -5.65
C GLU A 157 -9.17 -7.41 -5.67
N PHE A 158 -9.13 -6.65 -6.77
CA PHE A 158 -8.25 -5.50 -6.88
C PHE A 158 -8.60 -4.40 -5.86
N ILE A 159 -9.89 -4.11 -5.69
CA ILE A 159 -10.35 -3.16 -4.67
C ILE A 159 -10.17 -3.70 -3.25
N HIS A 160 -10.36 -4.99 -3.03
CA HIS A 160 -10.08 -5.63 -1.74
C HIS A 160 -8.67 -5.32 -1.28
N THR A 161 -7.72 -5.49 -2.18
CA THR A 161 -6.30 -5.20 -1.94
C THR A 161 -6.09 -3.75 -1.52
N ILE A 162 -6.62 -2.78 -2.29
CA ILE A 162 -6.50 -1.35 -1.95
C ILE A 162 -7.09 -1.05 -0.57
N GLN A 163 -8.31 -1.54 -0.33
CA GLN A 163 -9.03 -1.29 0.91
C GLN A 163 -8.27 -1.88 2.09
N HIS A 164 -7.84 -3.14 1.98
CA HIS A 164 -7.04 -3.85 2.96
C HIS A 164 -5.78 -3.06 3.33
N GLU A 165 -4.99 -2.67 2.33
CA GLU A 165 -3.77 -1.89 2.56
C GLU A 165 -4.08 -0.51 3.18
N TYR A 166 -5.18 0.12 2.78
CA TYR A 166 -5.60 1.38 3.39
C TYR A 166 -6.01 1.22 4.85
N ILE A 167 -6.67 0.12 5.23
CA ILE A 167 -6.97 -0.18 6.64
C ILE A 167 -5.68 -0.29 7.45
N HIS A 168 -4.62 -0.89 6.91
CA HIS A 168 -3.31 -0.89 7.58
C HIS A 168 -2.78 0.53 7.81
N ILE A 169 -2.90 1.42 6.82
CA ILE A 169 -2.51 2.84 6.95
C ILE A 169 -3.34 3.55 8.02
N LEU A 170 -4.66 3.31 8.06
CA LEU A 170 -5.54 3.85 9.09
C LEU A 170 -5.11 3.37 10.48
N ASN A 171 -4.84 2.07 10.64
CA ASN A 171 -4.41 1.45 11.89
C ASN A 171 -3.07 2.02 12.38
N GLN A 172 -2.13 2.26 11.47
CA GLN A 172 -0.85 2.90 11.79
C GLN A 172 -1.00 4.36 12.26
N ASN A 173 -2.02 5.08 11.78
CA ASN A 173 -2.32 6.45 12.20
C ASN A 173 -3.10 6.50 13.52
N LYS A 174 -4.09 5.62 13.67
CA LYS A 174 -4.87 5.45 14.89
C LYS A 174 -5.11 3.96 15.10
N PRO A 175 -4.52 3.34 16.15
CA PRO A 175 -4.66 1.91 16.36
C PRO A 175 -6.08 1.53 16.76
N PHE A 176 -6.51 0.34 16.35
CA PHE A 176 -7.76 -0.28 16.81
C PHE A 176 -7.57 -0.90 18.20
N ASP A 177 -8.66 -1.41 18.81
CA ASP A 177 -8.60 -2.09 20.11
C ASP A 177 -8.04 -3.52 19.97
N GLU A 178 -6.73 -3.61 19.72
CA GLU A 178 -5.99 -4.87 19.58
C GLU A 178 -6.17 -5.81 20.79
N LYS A 179 -6.31 -5.23 21.99
CA LYS A 179 -6.43 -6.00 23.23
C LYS A 179 -7.75 -6.76 23.27
N THR A 180 -8.86 -6.13 22.90
CA THR A 180 -10.15 -6.80 22.79
C THR A 180 -10.16 -7.70 21.56
N TRP A 181 -9.65 -7.22 20.43
CA TRP A 181 -9.68 -7.94 19.14
C TRP A 181 -9.07 -9.34 19.23
N LYS A 182 -7.86 -9.46 19.78
CA LYS A 182 -7.15 -10.75 19.88
C LYS A 182 -7.88 -11.80 20.72
N THR A 183 -8.83 -11.39 21.56
CA THR A 183 -9.60 -12.32 22.41
C THR A 183 -10.82 -12.91 21.73
N LEU A 184 -11.24 -12.38 20.57
CA LEU A 184 -12.45 -12.82 19.89
C LEU A 184 -12.28 -14.19 19.20
N THR A 185 -11.07 -14.53 18.76
CA THR A 185 -10.75 -15.80 18.09
C THR A 185 -9.46 -16.43 18.65
N PRO A 186 -9.44 -16.78 19.95
CA PRO A 186 -8.23 -17.21 20.62
C PRO A 186 -7.70 -18.52 20.03
N GLY A 187 -6.43 -18.54 19.64
CA GLY A 187 -5.76 -19.74 19.11
C GLY A 187 -6.06 -20.07 17.65
N GLY A 188 -6.87 -19.28 16.94
CA GLY A 188 -7.17 -19.49 15.53
C GLY A 188 -6.10 -18.98 14.55
N TYR A 189 -5.17 -18.15 15.04
CA TYR A 189 -4.08 -17.58 14.24
C TYR A 189 -2.99 -18.60 13.91
N THR A 190 -2.47 -18.54 12.68
CA THR A 190 -1.44 -19.45 12.17
C THR A 190 -0.62 -18.83 11.05
N ALA A 191 0.68 -19.11 11.02
CA ALA A 191 1.57 -18.72 9.91
C ALA A 191 1.24 -19.47 8.61
N ASP A 192 0.60 -20.64 8.71
CA ASP A 192 0.26 -21.52 7.59
C ASP A 192 -1.19 -21.32 7.11
N TRP A 193 -1.69 -20.09 7.20
CA TRP A 193 -3.07 -19.72 6.85
C TRP A 193 -3.48 -20.15 5.44
N TYR A 194 -2.53 -20.24 4.51
CA TYR A 194 -2.72 -20.63 3.11
C TYR A 194 -3.03 -22.12 2.91
N ASN A 195 -2.90 -22.95 3.95
CA ASN A 195 -3.28 -24.36 3.91
C ASN A 195 -4.76 -24.60 4.27
N TYR A 196 -5.53 -23.54 4.56
CA TYR A 196 -6.91 -23.65 5.02
C TYR A 196 -7.87 -22.99 4.03
N GLU A 197 -9.00 -23.65 3.81
CA GLU A 197 -10.06 -23.15 2.95
C GLU A 197 -10.86 -22.04 3.65
N ILE A 198 -11.39 -21.09 2.88
CA ILE A 198 -12.15 -19.95 3.41
C ILE A 198 -13.34 -20.41 4.28
N PRO A 199 -14.20 -21.36 3.84
CA PRO A 199 -15.33 -21.83 4.66
C PRO A 199 -14.90 -22.45 6.00
N GLU A 200 -13.76 -23.14 6.06
CA GLU A 200 -13.22 -23.67 7.32
C GLU A 200 -12.82 -22.54 8.27
N SER A 201 -12.13 -21.53 7.74
CA SER A 201 -11.71 -20.35 8.51
C SER A 201 -12.92 -19.51 8.98
N ASN A 202 -13.98 -19.44 8.18
CA ASN A 202 -15.24 -18.79 8.54
C ASN A 202 -15.89 -19.43 9.77
N GLU A 203 -15.90 -20.76 9.86
CA GLU A 203 -16.43 -21.51 11.00
C GLU A 203 -15.57 -21.40 12.28
N LEU A 204 -14.42 -20.72 12.20
CA LEU A 204 -13.57 -20.34 13.33
C LEU A 204 -13.69 -18.85 13.71
N GLY A 205 -14.49 -18.07 12.98
CA GLY A 205 -14.71 -16.65 13.24
C GLY A 205 -13.76 -15.70 12.49
N PHE A 206 -13.13 -16.15 11.41
CA PHE A 206 -12.31 -15.32 10.51
C PHE A 206 -13.04 -15.07 9.19
N ILE A 207 -12.99 -13.86 8.66
CA ILE A 207 -13.75 -13.53 7.44
C ILE A 207 -13.14 -14.17 6.18
N THR A 208 -11.84 -14.44 6.20
CA THR A 208 -11.06 -15.13 5.17
C THR A 208 -10.03 -16.05 5.82
N SER A 209 -9.37 -16.91 5.04
CA SER A 209 -8.22 -17.66 5.56
C SER A 209 -7.04 -16.73 5.87
N TYR A 210 -6.79 -15.69 5.06
CA TYR A 210 -5.67 -14.76 5.27
C TYR A 210 -5.78 -13.97 6.59
N ALA A 211 -7.00 -13.68 7.05
CA ALA A 211 -7.27 -13.10 8.37
C ALA A 211 -6.70 -13.93 9.54
N ARG A 212 -6.39 -15.22 9.33
CA ARG A 212 -5.74 -16.06 10.35
C ARG A 212 -4.25 -15.82 10.49
N SER A 213 -3.61 -15.08 9.59
CA SER A 213 -2.16 -14.88 9.62
C SER A 213 -1.70 -14.16 10.90
N ASN A 214 -2.38 -13.06 11.28
CA ASN A 214 -2.19 -12.36 12.54
C ASN A 214 -3.33 -11.36 12.81
N ILE A 215 -3.31 -10.71 13.98
CA ILE A 215 -4.38 -9.80 14.41
C ILE A 215 -4.57 -8.56 13.52
N ASN A 216 -3.50 -8.07 12.87
CA ASN A 216 -3.56 -6.87 12.04
C ASN A 216 -4.19 -7.20 10.68
N GLU A 217 -3.79 -8.33 10.08
CA GLU A 217 -4.43 -8.82 8.85
C GLU A 217 -5.89 -9.18 9.12
N ASP A 218 -6.21 -9.78 10.26
CA ASP A 218 -7.60 -10.08 10.64
C ASP A 218 -8.49 -8.85 10.66
N PHE A 219 -7.99 -7.76 11.25
CA PHE A 219 -8.72 -6.50 11.28
C PHE A 219 -8.86 -5.90 9.88
N ALA A 220 -7.77 -5.86 9.11
CA ALA A 220 -7.75 -5.33 7.75
C ALA A 220 -8.66 -6.10 6.79
N GLU A 221 -8.60 -7.43 6.81
CA GLU A 221 -9.48 -8.33 6.06
C GLU A 221 -10.93 -8.15 6.49
N THR A 222 -11.22 -8.12 7.80
CA THR A 222 -12.60 -7.96 8.29
C THR A 222 -13.21 -6.65 7.80
N ALA A 223 -12.50 -5.54 7.96
CA ALA A 223 -13.00 -4.24 7.53
C ALA A 223 -13.11 -4.16 6.00
N SER A 224 -12.08 -4.55 5.24
CA SER A 224 -12.08 -4.47 3.78
C SER A 224 -13.12 -5.37 3.13
N MET A 225 -13.31 -6.61 3.62
CA MET A 225 -14.36 -7.51 3.12
C MET A 225 -15.76 -6.95 3.38
N ILE A 226 -16.02 -6.35 4.55
CA ILE A 226 -17.32 -5.72 4.82
C ILE A 226 -17.56 -4.53 3.87
N LEU A 227 -16.51 -3.79 3.49
CA LEU A 227 -16.63 -2.68 2.53
C LEU A 227 -16.90 -3.13 1.09
N ILE A 228 -16.61 -4.39 0.75
CA ILE A 228 -16.81 -4.95 -0.60
C ILE A 228 -18.14 -5.68 -0.71
N TYR A 229 -18.57 -6.33 0.36
CA TYR A 229 -19.89 -6.92 0.39
C TYR A 229 -20.97 -5.84 0.34
N SER A 230 -22.00 -6.08 -0.47
CA SER A 230 -23.27 -5.41 -0.26
C SER A 230 -23.84 -5.76 1.11
N LYS A 231 -24.77 -4.93 1.60
CA LYS A 231 -25.51 -5.22 2.83
C LYS A 231 -26.18 -6.61 2.79
N THR A 232 -26.71 -6.99 1.63
CA THR A 232 -27.40 -8.28 1.45
C THR A 232 -26.41 -9.44 1.40
N GLU A 233 -25.29 -9.30 0.68
CA GLU A 233 -24.25 -10.33 0.60
C GLU A 233 -23.64 -10.61 1.98
N TYR A 234 -23.33 -9.56 2.76
CA TYR A 234 -22.77 -9.74 4.10
C TYR A 234 -23.77 -10.37 5.09
N ALA A 235 -25.05 -10.00 5.00
CA ALA A 235 -26.09 -10.64 5.80
C ALA A 235 -26.25 -12.12 5.44
N ALA A 236 -26.17 -12.48 4.15
CA ALA A 236 -26.22 -13.87 3.70
C ALA A 236 -24.97 -14.65 4.15
N PHE A 237 -23.78 -14.04 4.08
CA PHE A 237 -22.54 -14.60 4.64
C PHE A 237 -22.70 -14.97 6.11
N LEU A 238 -23.15 -14.03 6.95
CA LEU A 238 -23.37 -14.30 8.38
C LEU A 238 -24.44 -15.36 8.63
N ALA A 239 -25.50 -15.41 7.82
CA ALA A 239 -26.54 -16.43 7.92
C ALA A 239 -26.05 -17.84 7.52
N GLY A 240 -24.99 -17.92 6.73
CA GLY A 240 -24.35 -19.17 6.33
C GLY A 240 -23.47 -19.81 7.41
N ILE A 241 -23.03 -19.04 8.41
CA ILE A 241 -22.16 -19.53 9.49
C ILE A 241 -22.92 -20.49 10.42
N GLN A 242 -22.43 -21.72 10.54
CA GLN A 242 -23.08 -22.78 11.32
C GLN A 242 -22.68 -22.73 12.80
N SER A 243 -21.42 -22.41 13.10
CA SER A 243 -20.86 -22.33 14.44
C SER A 243 -21.40 -21.10 15.18
N PRO A 244 -22.15 -21.27 16.30
CA PRO A 244 -22.63 -20.14 17.10
C PRO A 244 -21.49 -19.28 17.64
N PHE A 245 -20.36 -19.90 17.97
CA PHE A 245 -19.15 -19.20 18.39
C PHE A 245 -18.60 -18.31 17.27
N ALA A 246 -18.43 -18.85 16.07
CA ALA A 246 -17.90 -18.09 14.93
C ALA A 246 -18.80 -16.93 14.54
N LEU A 247 -20.12 -17.15 14.52
CA LEU A 247 -21.09 -16.10 14.26
C LEU A 247 -21.01 -14.98 15.31
N GLN A 248 -20.87 -15.33 16.58
CA GLN A 248 -20.69 -14.36 17.66
C GLN A 248 -19.38 -13.59 17.50
N ALA A 249 -18.28 -14.27 17.17
CA ALA A 249 -16.97 -13.66 16.96
C ALA A 249 -16.96 -12.68 15.78
N LEU A 250 -17.51 -13.07 14.63
CA LEU A 250 -17.62 -12.21 13.43
C LEU A 250 -18.45 -10.96 13.71
N LYS A 251 -19.59 -11.09 14.39
CA LYS A 251 -20.42 -9.94 14.78
C LYS A 251 -19.72 -9.02 15.79
N ALA A 252 -18.95 -9.59 16.73
CA ALA A 252 -18.16 -8.79 17.66
C ALA A 252 -17.02 -8.05 16.94
N LYS A 253 -16.37 -8.68 15.97
CA LYS A 253 -15.35 -8.05 15.11
C LYS A 253 -15.95 -6.89 14.31
N GLU A 254 -17.06 -7.12 13.62
CA GLU A 254 -17.81 -6.06 12.92
C GLU A 254 -18.14 -4.88 13.85
N ALA A 255 -18.66 -5.14 15.05
CA ALA A 255 -18.99 -4.09 16.01
C ALA A 255 -17.74 -3.26 16.41
N ILE A 256 -16.58 -3.89 16.55
CA ILE A 256 -15.32 -3.18 16.81
C ILE A 256 -14.88 -2.36 15.60
N VAL A 257 -15.01 -2.88 14.38
CA VAL A 257 -14.71 -2.13 13.15
C VAL A 257 -15.59 -0.87 13.06
N VAL A 258 -16.90 -1.02 13.25
CA VAL A 258 -17.85 0.10 13.22
C VAL A 258 -17.51 1.14 14.29
N LYS A 259 -17.24 0.69 15.52
CA LYS A 259 -16.82 1.56 16.63
C LYS A 259 -15.52 2.28 16.30
N TYR A 260 -14.53 1.57 15.76
CA TYR A 260 -13.23 2.12 15.40
C TYR A 260 -13.37 3.27 14.39
N PHE A 261 -14.06 3.06 13.28
CA PHE A 261 -14.27 4.11 12.28
C PHE A 261 -15.00 5.33 12.86
N LYS A 262 -15.96 5.10 13.75
CA LYS A 262 -16.69 6.18 14.41
C LYS A 262 -15.81 6.97 15.38
N GLU A 263 -15.08 6.31 16.26
CA GLU A 263 -14.29 6.97 17.32
C GLU A 263 -12.98 7.54 16.79
N ALA A 264 -12.28 6.81 15.93
CA ALA A 264 -10.99 7.23 15.39
C ALA A 264 -11.16 8.31 14.31
N PHE A 265 -12.19 8.21 13.47
CA PHE A 265 -12.29 9.04 12.27
C PHE A 265 -13.61 9.80 12.12
N ASN A 266 -14.53 9.68 13.09
CA ASN A 266 -15.88 10.24 13.00
C ASN A 266 -16.62 9.81 11.71
N MET A 267 -16.37 8.58 11.27
CA MET A 267 -16.89 8.03 10.02
C MET A 267 -17.99 7.00 10.29
N ASP A 268 -19.09 7.08 9.56
CA ASP A 268 -20.10 6.01 9.56
C ASP A 268 -19.64 4.91 8.61
N PHE A 269 -19.26 3.76 9.19
CA PHE A 269 -18.71 2.64 8.43
C PHE A 269 -19.71 2.01 7.46
N TYR A 270 -21.00 1.96 7.82
CA TYR A 270 -22.01 1.41 6.92
C TYR A 270 -22.33 2.37 5.78
N ALA A 271 -22.34 3.68 6.05
CA ALA A 271 -22.44 4.67 4.97
C ALA A 271 -21.25 4.59 4.02
N LEU A 272 -20.04 4.33 4.53
CA LEU A 272 -18.85 4.09 3.71
C LEU A 272 -19.00 2.83 2.84
N ARG A 273 -19.45 1.72 3.41
CA ARG A 273 -19.76 0.50 2.62
C ARG A 273 -20.76 0.80 1.52
N ASP A 274 -21.87 1.45 1.85
CA ASP A 274 -22.97 1.69 0.89
C ASP A 274 -22.51 2.61 -0.25
N GLU A 275 -21.67 3.61 0.03
CA GLU A 275 -21.08 4.46 -1.01
C GLU A 275 -20.04 3.69 -1.85
N ALA A 276 -19.24 2.81 -1.24
CA ALA A 276 -18.29 1.96 -1.96
C ALA A 276 -18.99 0.93 -2.87
N GLU A 277 -20.10 0.33 -2.42
CA GLU A 277 -20.94 -0.58 -3.22
C GLU A 277 -21.52 0.15 -4.44
N LYS A 278 -22.07 1.35 -4.22
CA LYS A 278 -22.59 2.21 -5.30
C LYS A 278 -21.49 2.54 -6.32
N ASN A 279 -20.31 2.95 -5.86
CA ASN A 279 -19.19 3.27 -6.74
C ASN A 279 -18.67 2.04 -7.49
N THR A 280 -18.60 0.88 -6.82
CA THR A 280 -18.26 -0.41 -7.45
C THR A 280 -19.23 -0.76 -8.57
N THR A 281 -20.52 -0.60 -8.32
CA THR A 281 -21.57 -0.83 -9.32
C THR A 281 -21.45 0.12 -10.50
N SER A 282 -21.00 1.35 -10.30
CA SER A 282 -20.82 2.34 -11.38
C SER A 282 -19.61 2.07 -12.29
N VAL A 283 -18.63 1.31 -11.81
CA VAL A 283 -17.40 0.97 -12.55
C VAL A 283 -17.58 -0.29 -13.40
N ILE A 284 -18.43 -1.22 -12.96
CA ILE A 284 -18.64 -2.53 -13.60
C ILE A 284 -19.75 -2.47 -14.66
N ASN A 285 -20.64 -1.46 -14.62
CA ASN A 285 -21.73 -1.26 -15.59
C ASN A 285 -21.38 -0.22 -16.65
#